data_AF-A0A822FB65-F1
#
_entry.id   AF-A0A822FB65-F1
#
_cell.length_a   1.000
_cell.length_b   1.000
_cell.length_c   1.000
_cell.angle_alpha   90.00
_cell.angle_beta   90.00
_cell.angle_gamma   90.00
#
_symmetry.space_group_name_H-M   'P 1'
#
loop_
_entity.id
_entity.type
_entity.pdbx_description
1 polymer ?
#
loop_
_entity_poly.entity_id
_entity_poly.type
_entity_poly.pdbx_seq_one_letter_code
_entity_poly.pdbx_strand_id
1 'polypeptide(L)' 'FDIDFGIRHDEVRIGNVLLPPWAENERDFVYKMRLALESEHVSQHLHEWIDLIFGYKQRGDEARRADNLFHYLTYGVPED' A
#
# COMPACT_ATOMS: atom_id res chain seq x y z
N PHE A 1 -6.75 14.05 -24.56
CA PHE A 1 -6.27 12.71 -24.93
C PHE A 1 -7.09 11.73 -24.14
N ASP A 2 -8.01 11.03 -24.78
CA ASP A 2 -8.76 9.95 -24.13
C ASP A 2 -8.03 8.64 -24.42
N ILE A 3 -7.66 7.91 -23.37
CA ILE A 3 -6.91 6.65 -23.49
C ILE A 3 -7.93 5.51 -23.46
N ASP A 4 -7.97 4.67 -24.50
CA ASP A 4 -8.80 3.48 -24.51
C ASP A 4 -8.14 2.35 -23.71
N PHE A 5 -8.61 2.14 -22.48
CA PHE A 5 -8.15 1.05 -21.62
C PHE A 5 -8.82 -0.30 -21.93
N GLY A 6 -9.75 -0.36 -22.88
CA GLY A 6 -10.45 -1.57 -23.27
C GLY A 6 -11.64 -1.93 -22.38
N ILE A 7 -12.07 -3.18 -22.48
CA ILE A 7 -13.24 -3.74 -21.80
C ILE A 7 -12.80 -4.98 -21.03
N ARG A 8 -13.25 -5.11 -19.77
CA ARG A 8 -12.99 -6.29 -18.94
C ARG A 8 -13.81 -7.49 -19.45
N HIS A 9 -13.44 -8.69 -19.00
CA HIS A 9 -14.14 -9.93 -19.37
C HIS A 9 -15.61 -9.97 -18.89
N ASP A 10 -15.97 -9.11 -17.94
CA ASP A 10 -17.35 -8.90 -17.49
C ASP A 10 -18.08 -7.79 -18.28
N GLU A 11 -17.57 -7.46 -19.47
CA GLU A 11 -18.12 -6.47 -20.40
C GLU A 11 -18.16 -5.03 -19.88
N VAL A 12 -17.47 -4.75 -18.77
CA VAL A 12 -17.36 -3.39 -18.20
C VAL A 12 -16.23 -2.63 -18.89
N ARG A 13 -16.56 -1.49 -19.51
CA ARG A 13 -15.58 -0.54 -20.08
C ARG A 13 -14.66 -0.01 -18.97
N ILE A 14 -13.36 -0.06 -19.19
CA ILE A 14 -12.37 0.44 -18.23
C ILE A 14 -12.28 1.97 -18.39
N GLY A 15 -12.44 2.67 -17.27
CA GLY A 15 -12.32 4.12 -17.17
C GLY A 15 -11.61 4.51 -15.87
N ASN A 16 -12.07 5.59 -15.24
CA ASN A 16 -11.53 6.03 -13.95
C ASN A 16 -11.71 4.96 -12.86
N VAL A 17 -10.80 4.97 -11.89
CA VAL A 17 -10.88 4.10 -10.71
C VAL A 17 -12.17 4.37 -9.94
N LEU A 18 -12.86 3.32 -9.54
CA LEU A 18 -14.05 3.41 -8.68
C LEU A 18 -13.63 3.88 -7.28
N LEU A 19 -14.19 5.00 -6.84
CA LEU A 19 -13.91 5.55 -5.52
C LEU A 19 -14.77 4.87 -4.45
N PRO A 20 -14.26 4.77 -3.21
CA PRO A 20 -15.07 4.32 -2.10
C PRO A 20 -16.23 5.29 -1.83
N PRO A 21 -17.35 4.84 -1.22
CA PRO A 21 -18.57 5.64 -1.07
C PRO A 21 -18.39 6.89 -0.19
N TRP A 22 -17.31 6.97 0.59
CA TRP A 22 -16.98 8.12 1.42
C TRP A 22 -16.18 9.21 0.70
N ALA A 23 -15.74 8.98 -0.55
CA ALA A 23 -15.00 9.95 -1.35
C ALA A 23 -15.89 10.54 -2.45
N GLU A 24 -16.00 11.86 -2.49
CA GLU A 24 -16.85 12.57 -3.47
C GLU A 24 -16.21 12.62 -4.86
N ASN A 25 -14.89 12.69 -4.90
CA ASN A 25 -14.07 12.71 -6.11
C ASN A 25 -12.62 12.32 -5.76
N GLU A 26 -11.75 12.22 -6.76
CA GLU A 26 -10.36 11.78 -6.59
C GLU A 26 -9.54 12.70 -5.67
N ARG A 27 -9.85 14.00 -5.66
CA ARG A 27 -9.15 14.97 -4.80
C ARG A 27 -9.57 14.81 -3.35
N ASP A 28 -10.87 14.62 -3.11
CA ASP A 28 -11.42 14.36 -1.78
C ASP A 28 -10.89 13.02 -1.22
N PHE A 29 -10.78 11.98 -2.06
CA PHE A 29 -10.12 10.72 -1.69
C PHE A 29 -8.69 10.96 -1.19
N VAL A 30 -7.84 11.61 -2.00
CA VAL A 30 -6.44 11.88 -1.64
C VAL A 30 -6.34 12.75 -0.39
N TYR A 31 -7.21 13.76 -0.26
CA TYR A 31 -7.26 14.62 0.90
C TYR A 31 -7.57 13.85 2.19
N LYS A 32 -8.62 13.01 2.18
CA LYS A 32 -8.99 12.18 3.33
C LYS A 32 -7.92 11.12 3.67
N MET A 33 -7.29 10.51 2.67
CA MET A 33 -6.17 9.60 2.88
C MET A 33 -4.98 10.30 3.55
N ARG A 34 -4.66 11.53 3.14
CA ARG A 34 -3.63 12.35 3.80
C ARG A 34 -4.00 12.68 5.24
N LEU A 35 -5.24 13.08 5.50
CA LEU A 35 -5.70 13.33 6.87
C LEU A 35 -5.57 12.10 7.76
N ALA A 36 -5.89 10.91 7.24
CA ALA A 36 -5.73 9.66 7.98
C ALA A 36 -4.25 9.35 8.27
N LEU A 37 -3.36 9.55 7.28
CA LEU A 37 -1.92 9.35 7.42
C LEU A 37 -1.30 10.28 8.49
N GLU A 38 -1.75 11.53 8.57
CA GLU A 38 -1.27 12.53 9.53
C GLU A 38 -1.99 12.47 10.90
N SER A 39 -2.86 11.47 11.09
CA SER A 39 -3.61 11.34 12.36
C SER A 39 -2.72 10.91 13.52
N GLU A 40 -3.17 11.20 14.74
CA GLU A 40 -2.47 10.77 15.96
C GLU A 40 -2.31 9.25 16.03
N HIS A 41 -3.35 8.51 15.64
CA HIS A 41 -3.32 7.05 15.62
C HIS A 41 -2.18 6.53 14.73
N VAL A 42 -2.10 7.02 13.49
CA VAL A 42 -1.01 6.60 12.58
C VAL A 42 0.33 7.08 13.11
N SER A 43 0.43 8.32 13.61
CA SER A 43 1.69 8.84 14.18
C SER A 43 2.22 7.96 15.33
N GLN A 44 1.34 7.43 16.18
CA GLN A 44 1.71 6.55 17.29
C GLN A 44 2.16 5.15 16.82
N HIS A 45 1.63 4.64 15.70
CA HIS A 45 1.85 3.25 15.26
C HIS A 45 2.70 3.13 13.98
N LEU A 46 3.07 4.24 13.32
CA LEU A 46 3.80 4.21 12.04
C LEU A 46 5.14 3.49 12.15
N HIS A 47 5.79 3.59 13.31
CA HIS A 47 7.04 2.89 13.60
C HIS A 47 6.90 1.37 13.51
N GLU A 48 5.73 0.80 13.81
CA GLU A 48 5.48 -0.64 13.68
C GLU A 48 5.48 -1.09 12.22
N TRP A 49 4.94 -0.27 11.31
CA TRP A 49 5.03 -0.52 9.88
C TRP A 49 6.46 -0.35 9.36
N ILE A 50 7.19 0.66 9.87
CA ILE A 50 8.62 0.83 9.56
C ILE A 50 9.41 -0.41 9.98
N ASP A 51 9.12 -1.01 11.15
CA ASP A 51 9.76 -2.24 11.60
C ASP A 51 9.59 -3.41 10.60
N LEU A 52 8.43 -3.50 9.96
CA LEU A 52 8.14 -4.52 8.94
C LEU A 52 8.88 -4.27 7.63
N ILE A 53 8.89 -3.02 7.15
CA ILE A 53 9.39 -2.72 5.81
C ILE A 53 10.89 -2.43 5.79
N PHE A 54 11.42 -1.78 6.82
CA PHE A 54 12.82 -1.32 6.87
C PHE A 54 13.55 -1.73 8.15
N GLY A 55 12.83 -2.11 9.20
CA GLY A 55 13.41 -2.45 10.49
C GLY A 55 13.63 -3.95 10.71
N TYR A 56 13.69 -4.33 11.98
CA TYR A 56 14.14 -5.65 12.40
C TYR A 56 13.15 -6.78 12.08
N LYS A 57 11.88 -6.47 11.80
CA LYS A 57 10.86 -7.44 11.39
C LYS A 57 10.83 -7.66 9.87
N GLN A 58 11.78 -7.12 9.11
CA GLN A 58 11.89 -7.33 7.66
C GLN A 58 12.43 -8.74 7.31
N ARG A 59 13.29 -9.32 8.15
CA ARG A 59 13.99 -10.60 7.88
C ARG A 59 14.06 -11.49 9.13
N GLY A 60 14.52 -12.73 8.93
CA GLY A 60 14.79 -13.67 10.01
C GLY A 60 13.53 -14.17 10.73
N ASP A 61 13.71 -14.59 11.98
CA ASP A 61 12.61 -15.17 12.75
C ASP A 61 11.53 -14.14 13.13
N GLU A 62 11.90 -12.86 13.28
CA GLU A 62 10.94 -11.79 13.57
C GLU A 62 9.99 -11.55 12.40
N ALA A 63 10.50 -11.59 11.16
CA ALA A 63 9.65 -11.56 9.97
C ALA A 63 8.72 -12.78 9.90
N ARG A 64 9.19 -13.97 10.28
CA ARG A 64 8.33 -15.16 10.36
C ARG A 64 7.22 -15.01 11.40
N ARG A 65 7.54 -14.49 12.59
CA ARG A 65 6.57 -14.25 13.67
C ARG A 65 5.52 -13.20 13.29
N ALA A 66 5.89 -12.24 12.44
CA ALA A 66 5.02 -11.17 11.96
C ALA A 66 4.33 -11.47 10.61
N ASP A 67 4.44 -12.69 10.08
CA ASP A 67 3.93 -13.07 8.75
C ASP A 67 4.40 -12.15 7.60
N ASN A 68 5.64 -11.69 7.69
CA ASN A 68 6.26 -10.69 6.81
C ASN A 68 7.42 -11.26 5.98
N LEU A 69 7.33 -12.54 5.59
CA LEU A 69 8.31 -13.19 4.72
C LEU A 69 7.92 -13.05 3.24
N PHE A 70 8.86 -12.57 2.43
CA PHE A 70 8.72 -12.47 0.97
C PHE A 70 9.59 -13.52 0.28
N HIS A 71 9.44 -13.65 -1.05
CA HIS A 71 10.24 -14.58 -1.84
C HIS A 71 11.74 -14.28 -1.68
N TYR A 72 12.59 -15.29 -1.49
CA TYR A 72 14.00 -15.10 -1.09
C TYR A 72 14.82 -14.17 -2.00
N LEU A 73 14.48 -14.10 -3.30
CA LEU A 73 15.12 -13.19 -4.28
C LEU A 73 14.82 -11.70 -4.07
N THR A 74 13.84 -11.34 -3.24
CA THR A 74 13.52 -9.93 -2.96
C THR A 74 14.42 -9.33 -1.89
N TYR A 75 15.18 -10.16 -1.17
CA TYR A 75 16.12 -9.70 -0.17
C TYR A 75 17.45 -9.39 -0.85
N GLY A 76 17.90 -8.14 -0.74
CA GLY A 76 19.24 -7.75 -1.15
C GLY A 76 20.28 -8.65 -0.49
N VAL A 77 21.21 -9.15 -1.30
CA VAL A 77 22.43 -9.80 -0.82
C VAL A 77 23.23 -8.71 -0.09
N PRO A 78 23.77 -8.96 1.11
CA PRO A 78 24.72 -8.04 1.71
C PRO A 78 25.86 -7.82 0.70
N GLU A 79 26.16 -6.56 0.37
CA GLU A 79 27.44 -6.24 -0.26
C GLU A 79 28.53 -6.56 0.79
N ASP A 80 29.57 -7.30 0.38
CA ASP A 80 30.73 -7.65 1.23
C ASP A 80 31.45 -6.39 1.76
#